data_AF-A0A9X3IR30-F1
#
_entry.id   AF-A0A9X3IR30-F1
#
_cell.length_a   1.000
_cell.length_b   1.000
_cell.length_c   1.000
_cell.angle_alpha   90.00
_cell.angle_beta   90.00
_cell.angle_gamma   90.00
#
_symmetry.space_group_name_H-M   'P 1'
#
loop_
_entity.id
_entity.type
_entity.pdbx_description
1 polymer ?
#
loop_
_entity_poly.entity_id
_entity_poly.type
_entity_poly.pdbx_seq_one_letter_code
_entity_poly.pdbx_strand_id
1 'polypeptide(L)'
;MDVYLLVGNLYKAFAQRPRPAHFINPAFRENGQGSVLDSLALPDIGLAELGGGCAQRLDHLGDDALAYCLPRLLELALMGLHSHDGQLFAEHLLQLLGSNEERERFESYSEAEVMAVLDALDYLYIELGEQMTSCTLDDALMFWAEKVC
;
A
#
# COMPACT_ATOMS: atom_id res chain seq x y z
N MET A 1 -8.87 14.42 -10.87
CA MET A 1 -7.58 13.89 -11.37
C MET A 1 -7.88 12.58 -12.09
N ASP A 2 -7.15 12.21 -13.14
CA ASP A 2 -7.35 10.91 -13.81
C ASP A 2 -6.64 9.81 -13.01
N VAL A 3 -7.35 8.76 -12.59
CA VAL A 3 -6.81 7.64 -11.79
C VAL A 3 -5.63 6.95 -12.49
N TYR A 4 -5.61 6.88 -13.83
CA TYR A 4 -4.50 6.28 -14.57
C TYR A 4 -3.25 7.16 -14.54
N LEU A 5 -3.42 8.48 -14.55
CA LEU A 5 -2.30 9.41 -14.40
C LEU A 5 -1.70 9.32 -12.99
N LEU A 6 -2.56 9.22 -11.97
CA LEU A 6 -2.18 9.02 -10.58
C LEU A 6 -1.38 7.72 -10.40
N VAL A 7 -1.89 6.61 -10.91
CA VAL A 7 -1.18 5.31 -10.90
C VAL A 7 0.15 5.41 -11.64
N GLY A 8 0.20 6.08 -12.80
CA GLY A 8 1.44 6.30 -13.53
C GLY A 8 2.49 7.07 -12.71
N ASN A 9 2.06 8.10 -11.97
CA ASN A 9 2.94 8.87 -11.08
C ASN A 9 3.43 8.04 -9.89
N LEU A 10 2.56 7.23 -9.28
CA LEU A 10 2.93 6.27 -8.23
C LEU A 10 4.03 5.33 -8.70
N TYR A 11 3.84 4.61 -9.80
CA TYR A 11 4.86 3.70 -10.32
C TYR A 11 6.17 4.41 -10.67
N LYS A 12 6.10 5.64 -11.17
CA LYS A 12 7.29 6.45 -11.46
C LYS A 12 8.06 6.82 -10.19
N ALA A 13 7.37 7.21 -9.12
CA ALA A 13 7.99 7.58 -7.85
C ALA A 13 8.75 6.40 -7.21
N PHE A 14 8.17 5.20 -7.29
CA PHE A 14 8.73 3.98 -6.70
C PHE A 14 9.64 3.18 -7.66
N ALA A 15 9.89 3.66 -8.89
CA ALA A 15 10.61 2.92 -9.93
C ALA A 15 12.05 2.52 -9.56
N GLN A 16 12.66 3.20 -8.60
CA GLN A 16 14.02 2.91 -8.13
C GLN A 16 14.07 1.90 -6.98
N ARG A 17 12.92 1.51 -6.40
CA ARG A 17 12.88 0.51 -5.33
C ARG A 17 13.25 -0.86 -5.89
N PRO A 18 14.32 -1.50 -5.37
CA PRO A 18 14.73 -2.80 -5.86
C PRO A 18 13.70 -3.86 -5.47
N ARG A 19 13.55 -4.89 -6.31
CA ARG A 19 12.80 -6.09 -5.93
C ARG A 19 13.50 -6.76 -4.74
N PRO A 20 12.82 -7.03 -3.62
CA PRO A 20 13.42 -7.71 -2.48
C PRO A 20 13.69 -9.18 -2.81
N ALA A 21 14.67 -9.78 -2.14
CA ALA A 21 14.93 -11.22 -2.25
C ALA A 21 13.80 -12.05 -1.65
N HIS A 22 13.16 -11.53 -0.60
CA HIS A 22 12.07 -12.17 0.14
C HIS A 22 11.01 -11.12 0.49
N PHE A 23 9.74 -11.44 0.25
CA PHE A 23 8.65 -10.49 0.47
C PHE A 23 8.16 -10.51 1.93
N ILE A 24 8.18 -11.68 2.56
CA ILE A 24 7.71 -11.86 3.93
C ILE A 24 8.89 -11.76 4.90
N ASN A 25 8.69 -11.01 5.98
CA ASN A 25 9.65 -10.88 7.06
C ASN A 25 10.02 -12.28 7.60
N PRO A 26 11.33 -12.60 7.73
CA PRO A 26 11.79 -13.90 8.21
C PRO A 26 11.15 -14.34 9.53
N ALA A 27 10.78 -13.41 10.41
CA ALA A 27 10.12 -13.69 11.68
C ALA A 27 8.73 -14.36 11.52
N PHE A 28 8.06 -14.14 10.38
CA PHE A 28 6.71 -14.64 10.07
C PHE A 28 6.71 -15.76 9.00
N ARG A 29 7.90 -16.27 8.62
CA ARG A 29 7.99 -17.41 7.70
C ARG A 29 7.54 -18.69 8.40
N GLU A 30 6.27 -19.06 8.21
CA GLU A 30 5.79 -20.37 8.64
C GLU A 30 6.51 -21.49 7.85
N ASN A 31 7.22 -22.36 8.55
CA ASN A 31 7.73 -23.65 8.05
C ASN A 31 8.68 -23.62 6.85
N GLY A 32 9.36 -22.51 6.59
CA GLY A 32 10.38 -22.41 5.53
C GLY A 32 9.82 -22.45 4.10
N GLN A 33 8.51 -22.26 3.92
CA GLN A 33 7.93 -22.07 2.60
C GLN A 33 8.13 -20.62 2.13
N GLY A 34 8.58 -20.45 0.88
CA GLY A 34 8.67 -19.14 0.24
C GLY A 34 7.29 -18.53 0.03
N SER A 35 7.19 -17.21 0.00
CA SER A 35 5.93 -16.54 -0.34
C SER A 35 5.65 -16.73 -1.82
N VAL A 36 4.38 -16.92 -2.21
CA VAL A 36 3.99 -16.90 -3.64
C VAL A 36 4.43 -15.58 -4.30
N LEU A 37 4.45 -14.49 -3.54
CA LEU A 37 4.91 -13.16 -3.96
C LEU A 37 6.39 -13.17 -4.41
N ASP A 38 7.23 -14.03 -3.81
CA ASP A 38 8.65 -14.15 -4.16
C ASP A 38 8.83 -14.51 -5.65
N SER A 39 7.83 -15.20 -6.24
CA SER A 39 7.86 -15.68 -7.63
C SER A 39 7.11 -14.80 -8.65
N LEU A 40 6.31 -13.83 -8.21
CA LEU A 40 5.42 -13.06 -9.08
C LEU A 40 6.04 -11.73 -9.51
N ALA A 41 5.80 -11.29 -10.75
CA ALA A 41 6.11 -9.91 -11.12
C ALA A 41 5.14 -8.94 -10.42
N LEU A 42 5.56 -7.69 -10.22
CA LEU A 42 4.76 -6.70 -9.50
C LEU A 42 3.34 -6.52 -10.08
N PRO A 43 3.13 -6.45 -11.40
CA PRO A 43 1.78 -6.34 -11.98
C PRO A 43 0.91 -7.58 -11.78
N ASP A 44 1.53 -8.75 -11.54
CA ASP A 44 0.83 -10.02 -11.35
C ASP A 44 0.40 -10.24 -9.89
N ILE A 45 0.80 -9.36 -8.97
CA ILE A 45 0.34 -9.40 -7.58
C ILE A 45 -1.09 -8.86 -7.55
N GLY A 46 -2.06 -9.73 -7.23
CA GLY A 46 -3.47 -9.39 -7.02
C GLY A 46 -3.93 -9.58 -5.58
N LEU A 47 -5.21 -9.30 -5.34
CA LEU A 47 -5.83 -9.45 -4.01
C LEU A 47 -5.80 -10.90 -3.49
N ALA A 48 -5.88 -11.88 -4.40
CA ALA A 48 -5.84 -13.30 -4.05
C ALA A 48 -4.47 -13.71 -3.48
N GLU A 49 -3.40 -13.20 -4.07
CA GLU A 49 -2.01 -13.49 -3.68
C GLU A 49 -1.62 -12.81 -2.36
N LEU A 50 -2.25 -11.66 -2.07
CA LEU A 50 -2.14 -10.90 -0.83
C LEU A 50 -2.98 -11.47 0.33
N GLY A 51 -3.69 -12.58 0.11
CA GLY A 51 -4.30 -13.39 1.18
C GLY A 51 -5.82 -13.44 1.20
N GLY A 52 -6.53 -12.76 0.29
CA GLY A 52 -8.00 -12.80 0.16
C GLY A 52 -8.79 -12.28 1.37
N GLY A 53 -9.80 -11.43 1.14
CA GLY A 53 -10.81 -10.98 2.12
C GLY A 53 -10.33 -10.08 3.27
N CYS A 54 -9.19 -10.36 3.90
CA CYS A 54 -8.71 -9.66 5.10
C CYS A 54 -7.20 -9.35 5.08
N ALA A 55 -6.55 -9.36 3.91
CA ALA A 55 -5.19 -8.80 3.70
C ALA A 55 -4.13 -9.11 4.77
N GLN A 56 -4.21 -10.27 5.43
CA GLN A 56 -3.36 -10.73 6.55
C GLN A 56 -1.87 -10.84 6.21
N ARG A 57 -1.48 -10.61 4.96
CA ARG A 57 -0.09 -10.65 4.51
C ARG A 57 0.58 -9.29 4.46
N LEU A 58 -0.17 -8.18 4.49
CA LEU A 58 0.41 -6.84 4.43
C LEU A 58 1.30 -6.55 5.64
N ASP A 59 0.84 -6.90 6.83
CA ASP A 59 1.56 -6.71 8.09
C ASP A 59 2.84 -7.58 8.17
N HIS A 60 2.87 -8.66 7.40
CA HIS A 60 4.01 -9.57 7.35
C HIS A 60 5.01 -9.22 6.25
N LEU A 61 4.73 -8.24 5.39
CA LEU A 61 5.70 -7.78 4.40
C LEU A 61 6.91 -7.18 5.12
N GLY A 62 8.12 -7.52 4.68
CA GLY A 62 9.31 -6.76 5.10
C GLY A 62 9.28 -5.34 4.55
N ASP A 63 10.05 -4.41 5.14
CA ASP A 63 10.01 -2.98 4.77
C ASP A 63 10.36 -2.75 3.30
N ASP A 64 11.41 -3.40 2.80
CA ASP A 64 11.79 -3.34 1.39
C ASP A 64 10.69 -3.90 0.47
N ALA A 65 9.99 -4.94 0.93
CA ALA A 65 8.91 -5.55 0.17
C ALA A 65 7.65 -4.70 0.16
N LEU A 66 7.31 -4.08 1.28
CA LEU A 66 6.23 -3.10 1.34
C LEU A 66 6.54 -1.93 0.40
N ALA A 67 7.73 -1.35 0.47
CA ALA A 67 8.13 -0.23 -0.40
C ALA A 67 8.11 -0.61 -1.89
N TYR A 68 8.57 -1.80 -2.24
CA TYR A 68 8.50 -2.31 -3.62
C TYR A 68 7.05 -2.55 -4.09
N CYS A 69 6.21 -3.09 -3.21
CA CYS A 69 4.81 -3.42 -3.53
C CYS A 69 3.87 -2.22 -3.49
N LEU A 70 4.20 -1.15 -2.74
CA LEU A 70 3.27 -0.07 -2.43
C LEU A 70 2.57 0.56 -3.65
N PRO A 71 3.23 0.85 -4.79
CA PRO A 71 2.52 1.37 -5.96
C PRO A 71 1.44 0.40 -6.48
N ARG A 72 1.69 -0.92 -6.39
CA ARG A 72 0.70 -1.94 -6.75
C ARG A 72 -0.42 -2.04 -5.72
N LEU A 73 -0.10 -1.94 -4.43
CA LEU A 73 -1.12 -1.94 -3.37
C LEU A 73 -2.06 -0.74 -3.52
N LEU A 74 -1.52 0.45 -3.74
CA LEU A 74 -2.34 1.64 -3.98
C LEU A 74 -3.13 1.56 -5.28
N GLU A 75 -2.55 1.04 -6.37
CA GLU A 75 -3.29 0.77 -7.61
C GLU A 75 -4.49 -0.17 -7.36
N LEU A 76 -4.29 -1.28 -6.66
CA LEU A 76 -5.35 -2.23 -6.33
C LEU A 76 -6.45 -1.58 -5.47
N ALA A 77 -6.07 -0.72 -4.51
CA ALA A 77 -7.03 0.03 -3.71
C ALA A 77 -7.84 1.00 -4.58
N LEU A 78 -7.16 1.84 -5.37
CA LEU A 78 -7.77 2.85 -6.24
C LEU A 78 -8.71 2.24 -7.29
N MET A 79 -8.30 1.12 -7.90
CA MET A 79 -9.09 0.44 -8.94
C MET A 79 -10.19 -0.45 -8.35
N GLY A 80 -10.04 -0.88 -7.08
CA GLY A 80 -10.91 -1.82 -6.40
C GLY A 80 -12.09 -1.18 -5.63
N LEU A 81 -12.15 0.15 -5.54
CA LEU A 81 -13.08 0.90 -4.68
C LEU A 81 -14.57 0.57 -4.85
N HIS A 82 -14.96 0.09 -6.04
CA HIS A 82 -16.35 -0.23 -6.34
C HIS A 82 -16.71 -1.71 -6.10
N SER A 83 -15.77 -2.50 -5.58
CA SER A 83 -15.98 -3.91 -5.23
C SER A 83 -15.86 -4.10 -3.73
N HIS A 84 -16.63 -5.03 -3.16
CA HIS A 84 -16.60 -5.32 -1.72
C HIS A 84 -15.20 -5.72 -1.24
N ASP A 85 -14.54 -6.65 -1.95
CA ASP A 85 -13.19 -7.10 -1.61
C ASP A 85 -12.15 -5.98 -1.73
N GLY A 86 -12.31 -5.10 -2.73
CA GLY A 86 -11.42 -3.95 -2.92
C GLY A 86 -11.61 -2.87 -1.85
N GLN A 87 -12.84 -2.65 -1.37
CA GLN A 87 -13.11 -1.75 -0.24
C GLN A 87 -12.47 -2.26 1.05
N LEU A 88 -12.68 -3.53 1.40
CA LEU A 88 -12.05 -4.14 2.58
C LEU A 88 -10.51 -4.08 2.50
N PHE A 89 -9.96 -4.32 1.32
CA PHE A 89 -8.53 -4.19 1.07
C PHE A 89 -8.05 -2.74 1.25
N ALA A 90 -8.76 -1.76 0.70
CA ALA A 90 -8.42 -0.35 0.83
C ALA A 90 -8.48 0.10 2.29
N GLU A 91 -9.49 -0.30 3.06
CA GLU A 91 -9.57 -0.01 4.50
C GLU A 91 -8.36 -0.56 5.26
N HIS A 92 -7.98 -1.81 5.01
CA HIS A 92 -6.82 -2.41 5.66
C HIS A 92 -5.51 -1.72 5.26
N LEU A 93 -5.35 -1.37 3.98
CA LEU A 93 -4.19 -0.63 3.50
C LEU A 93 -4.12 0.76 4.15
N LEU A 94 -5.25 1.45 4.32
CA LEU A 94 -5.30 2.76 4.99
C LEU A 94 -4.92 2.66 6.47
N GLN A 95 -5.33 1.60 7.17
CA GLN A 95 -4.90 1.35 8.55
C GLN A 95 -3.38 1.19 8.63
N LEU A 96 -2.78 0.41 7.72
CA LEU A 96 -1.32 0.26 7.64
C LEU A 96 -0.64 1.62 7.38
N LEU A 97 -1.17 2.40 6.44
CA LEU A 97 -0.60 3.69 6.03
C LEU A 97 -0.80 4.82 7.04
N GLY A 98 -1.79 4.73 7.92
CA GLY A 98 -2.06 5.71 8.98
C GLY A 98 -1.66 5.28 10.38
N SER A 99 -1.16 4.05 10.57
CA SER A 99 -0.77 3.55 11.87
C SER A 99 0.50 4.23 12.38
N ASN A 100 0.43 4.79 13.59
CA ASN A 100 1.60 5.32 14.29
C ASN A 100 2.65 4.24 14.60
N GLU A 101 2.23 2.98 14.77
CA GLU A 101 3.13 1.85 15.05
C GLU A 101 4.01 1.53 13.84
N GLU A 102 3.53 1.85 12.63
CA GLU A 102 4.19 1.57 11.37
C GLU A 102 5.07 2.75 10.90
N ARG A 103 5.15 3.83 11.70
CA ARG A 103 5.83 5.08 11.33
C ARG A 103 7.26 4.90 10.84
N GLU A 104 8.01 4.06 11.57
CA GLU A 104 9.43 3.79 11.32
C GLU A 104 9.66 3.15 9.94
N ARG A 105 8.72 2.33 9.47
CA ARG A 105 8.82 1.63 8.16
C ARG A 105 8.85 2.58 6.97
N PHE A 106 8.27 3.76 7.14
CA PHE A 106 8.14 4.78 6.11
C PHE A 106 9.20 5.88 6.20
N GLU A 107 10.12 5.86 7.17
CA GLU A 107 11.14 6.91 7.35
C GLU A 107 12.12 7.01 6.17
N SER A 108 12.37 5.91 5.48
CA SER A 108 13.30 5.87 4.33
C SER A 108 12.68 6.36 3.02
N TYR A 109 11.44 6.87 3.04
CA TYR A 109 10.74 7.29 1.84
C TYR A 109 11.21 8.68 1.41
N SER A 110 11.50 8.83 0.13
CA SER A 110 11.83 10.12 -0.46
C SER A 110 10.60 11.01 -0.55
N GLU A 111 10.82 12.32 -0.65
CA GLU A 111 9.74 13.29 -0.85
C GLU A 111 8.85 12.94 -2.04
N ALA A 112 9.44 12.47 -3.15
CA ALA A 112 8.68 12.06 -4.34
C ALA A 112 7.75 10.86 -4.07
N GLU A 113 8.19 9.91 -3.26
CA GLU A 113 7.38 8.75 -2.85
C GLU A 113 6.27 9.16 -1.89
N VAL A 114 6.59 9.99 -0.90
CA VAL A 114 5.62 10.56 0.05
C VAL A 114 4.54 11.35 -0.69
N MET A 115 4.92 12.23 -1.61
CA MET A 115 3.97 13.01 -2.40
C MET A 115 3.08 12.13 -3.28
N ALA A 116 3.62 11.07 -3.89
CA ALA A 116 2.80 10.16 -4.69
C ALA A 116 1.79 9.37 -3.84
N VAL A 117 2.16 9.00 -2.60
CA VAL A 117 1.22 8.40 -1.64
C VAL A 117 0.14 9.40 -1.24
N LEU A 118 0.51 10.66 -0.94
CA LEU A 118 -0.44 11.71 -0.60
C LEU A 118 -1.44 11.98 -1.73
N ASP A 119 -0.98 12.09 -2.98
CA ASP A 119 -1.87 12.26 -4.14
C ASP A 119 -2.88 11.09 -4.25
N ALA A 120 -2.45 9.87 -3.88
CA ALA A 120 -3.31 8.69 -3.89
C ALA A 120 -4.35 8.72 -2.76
N LEU A 121 -3.93 9.11 -1.55
CA LEU A 121 -4.81 9.27 -0.41
C LEU A 121 -5.83 10.39 -0.63
N ASP A 122 -5.44 11.51 -1.24
CA ASP A 122 -6.35 12.61 -1.59
C ASP A 122 -7.41 12.17 -2.60
N TYR A 123 -7.02 11.39 -3.62
CA TYR A 123 -7.97 10.80 -4.55
C TYR A 123 -8.95 9.85 -3.84
N LEU A 124 -8.43 8.96 -2.98
CA LEU A 124 -9.25 8.06 -2.16
C LEU A 124 -10.24 8.86 -1.31
N TYR A 125 -9.83 9.97 -0.71
CA TYR A 125 -10.69 10.84 0.09
C TYR A 125 -11.84 11.44 -0.72
N ILE A 126 -11.55 11.93 -1.93
CA ILE A 126 -12.55 12.49 -2.83
C ILE A 126 -13.58 11.42 -3.26
N GLU A 127 -13.12 10.21 -3.57
CA GLU A 127 -14.00 9.13 -4.06
C GLU A 127 -14.77 8.41 -2.93
N LEU A 128 -14.20 8.32 -1.72
CA LEU A 128 -14.75 7.56 -0.60
C LEU A 128 -15.43 8.41 0.48
N GLY A 129 -15.38 9.74 0.39
CA GLY A 129 -15.73 10.68 1.47
C GLY A 129 -17.12 10.55 2.11
N GLU A 130 -18.00 9.70 1.58
CA GLU A 130 -19.31 9.38 2.20
C GLU A 130 -19.44 7.91 2.68
N GLN A 131 -18.51 7.00 2.35
CA GLN A 131 -18.69 5.55 2.50
C GLN A 131 -17.76 4.87 3.53
N MET A 132 -16.55 5.40 3.77
CA MET A 132 -15.64 4.84 4.79
C MET A 132 -15.77 5.58 6.12
N THR A 133 -15.44 4.89 7.23
CA THR A 133 -15.24 5.53 8.53
C THR A 133 -14.12 6.57 8.42
N SER A 134 -14.47 7.85 8.43
CA SER A 134 -13.57 8.98 8.10
C SER A 134 -12.25 8.98 8.87
N CYS A 135 -12.24 8.46 10.10
CA CYS A 135 -11.07 8.50 10.98
C CYS A 135 -9.81 7.86 10.37
N THR A 136 -9.91 6.71 9.69
CA THR A 136 -8.71 6.00 9.22
C THR A 136 -8.01 6.71 8.06
N LEU A 137 -8.77 7.33 7.17
CA LEU A 137 -8.23 8.08 6.05
C LEU A 137 -7.67 9.43 6.49
N ASP A 138 -8.35 10.10 7.42
CA ASP A 138 -7.86 11.33 8.05
C ASP A 138 -6.51 11.09 8.76
N ASP A 139 -6.40 9.99 9.53
CA ASP A 139 -5.15 9.60 10.20
C ASP A 139 -4.01 9.32 9.21
N ALA A 140 -4.30 8.61 8.11
CA ALA A 140 -3.32 8.38 7.05
C ALA A 140 -2.87 9.71 6.40
N LEU A 141 -3.81 10.58 6.02
CA LEU A 141 -3.48 11.88 5.44
C LEU A 141 -2.61 12.73 6.37
N MET A 142 -2.96 12.81 7.65
CA MET A 142 -2.17 13.53 8.65
C MET A 142 -0.75 12.95 8.78
N PHE A 143 -0.64 11.63 8.90
CA PHE A 143 0.64 10.94 9.02
C PHE A 143 1.58 11.22 7.85
N TRP A 144 1.08 11.12 6.62
CA TRP A 144 1.89 11.34 5.42
C TRP A 144 2.21 12.83 5.20
N ALA A 145 1.29 13.74 5.56
CA ALA A 145 1.52 15.18 5.46
C ALA A 145 2.63 15.67 6.40
N GLU A 146 2.79 15.07 7.58
CA GLU A 146 3.90 15.35 8.50
C GLU A 146 5.28 15.08 7.89
N LYS A 147 5.39 14.20 6.88
CA LYS A 147 6.68 13.84 6.27
C LYS A 147 7.21 14.85 5.25
N VAL A 148 6.39 15.82 4.85
CA VAL A 148 6.75 16.86 3.87
C VAL A 148 6.97 18.23 4.54
N CYS A 149 6.63 18.37 5.83
CA CYS A 149 6.82 19.57 6.65
C CYS A 149 8.18 19.56 7.37
#